data_AF-G4ZIK9-F1
#
_entry.id   AF-G4ZIK9-F1
#
_cell.length_a   1.000
_cell.length_b   1.000
_cell.length_c   1.000
_cell.angle_alpha   90.00
_cell.angle_beta   90.00
_cell.angle_gamma   90.00
#
_symmetry.space_group_name_H-M   'P 1'
#
loop_
_entity.id
_entity.type
_entity.pdbx_description
1 polymer ?
#
loop_
_entity_poly.entity_id
_entity_poly.type
_entity_poly.pdbx_seq_one_letter_code
_entity_poly.pdbx_strand_id
1 'polypeptide(L)'
;KVRGYISNANYHLRKSNFILFINDRLVECPSLKRACEYVYSLYLPKNTHPFIYLSMELPPRNIDVNVHPTKREVHFLHEEDIVDSISQAIEKRLKGSNESRSFSVQPITA
;
A
#
# COMPACT_ATOMS: atom_id res chain seq x y z
N LYS A 1 -8.84 11.00 -7.75
CA LYS A 1 -8.49 11.28 -6.34
C LYS A 1 -8.08 9.98 -5.67
N VAL A 2 -7.11 9.99 -4.75
CA VAL A 2 -6.68 8.79 -4.02
C VAL A 2 -6.81 9.03 -2.52
N ARG A 3 -7.42 8.08 -1.82
CA ARG A 3 -7.53 8.04 -0.36
C ARG A 3 -7.10 6.67 0.11
N GLY A 4 -6.58 6.55 1.33
CA GLY A 4 -6.12 5.26 1.82
C GLY A 4 -5.63 5.32 3.25
N TYR A 5 -5.51 4.13 3.84
CA TYR A 5 -4.92 3.90 5.15
C TYR A 5 -3.84 2.86 5.00
N ILE A 6 -2.68 3.15 5.57
CA ILE A 6 -1.52 2.28 5.50
C ILE A 6 -0.96 2.06 6.91
N SER A 7 -0.46 0.86 7.16
CA SER A 7 0.21 0.53 8.41
C SER A 7 1.58 1.23 8.51
N ASN A 8 1.99 1.56 9.73
CA ASN A 8 3.34 2.07 9.98
C ASN A 8 4.37 0.91 9.99
N ALA A 9 5.66 1.24 10.03
CA ALA A 9 6.74 0.25 10.03
C ALA A 9 6.82 -0.62 11.31
N ASN A 10 6.04 -0.30 12.35
CA ASN A 10 6.00 -1.08 13.60
C ASN A 10 4.90 -2.14 13.57
N TYR A 11 3.88 -1.97 12.73
CA TYR A 11 2.77 -2.90 12.59
C TYR A 11 3.05 -3.88 11.44
N HIS A 12 2.96 -5.18 11.74
CA HIS A 12 3.27 -6.21 10.77
C HIS A 12 2.41 -7.46 10.99
N LEU A 13 2.04 -8.09 9.88
CA LEU A 13 1.17 -9.26 9.82
C LEU A 13 1.88 -10.46 9.19
N ARG A 14 1.39 -11.67 9.47
CA ARG A 14 1.87 -12.91 8.83
C ARG A 14 1.35 -13.08 7.41
N LYS A 15 0.28 -12.38 7.03
CA LYS A 15 -0.31 -12.38 5.69
C LYS A 15 -0.58 -10.95 5.27
N SER A 16 -0.32 -10.65 4.01
CA SER A 16 -0.61 -9.35 3.41
C SER A 16 -2.11 -9.12 3.28
N ASN A 17 -2.57 -7.99 3.81
CA ASN A 17 -3.93 -7.52 3.63
C ASN A 17 -3.89 -6.27 2.75
N PHE A 18 -4.22 -6.45 1.48
CA PHE A 18 -4.28 -5.39 0.49
C PHE A 18 -5.72 -5.28 0.01
N ILE A 19 -6.34 -4.12 0.23
CA ILE A 19 -7.72 -3.84 -0.13
C ILE A 19 -7.72 -2.64 -1.06
N LEU A 20 -8.27 -2.81 -2.26
CA LEU A 20 -8.32 -1.78 -3.28
C LEU A 20 -9.76 -1.54 -3.74
N PHE A 21 -10.21 -0.31 -3.59
CA PHE A 21 -11.47 0.17 -4.13
C PHE A 21 -11.22 1.13 -5.27
N ILE A 22 -11.98 0.97 -6.35
CA ILE A 22 -11.96 1.88 -7.50
C ILE A 22 -13.39 2.19 -7.88
N ASN A 23 -13.76 3.47 -7.84
CA ASN A 23 -15.14 3.92 -8.07
C ASN A 23 -16.16 3.07 -7.28
N ASP A 24 -15.90 2.91 -5.98
CA ASP A 24 -16.70 2.14 -5.02
C ASP A 24 -16.83 0.63 -5.27
N ARG A 25 -16.00 0.07 -6.17
CA ARG A 25 -15.92 -1.38 -6.39
C ARG A 25 -14.64 -1.94 -5.79
N LEU A 26 -14.77 -3.02 -5.01
CA LEU A 26 -13.62 -3.83 -4.61
C LEU A 26 -13.05 -4.49 -5.86
N VAL A 27 -11.76 -4.27 -6.12
CA VAL A 27 -11.05 -4.77 -7.29
C VAL A 27 -9.70 -5.32 -6.90
N GLU A 28 -9.18 -6.22 -7.74
CA GLU A 28 -7.84 -6.78 -7.59
C GLU A 28 -6.91 -6.14 -8.61
N CYS A 29 -5.74 -5.67 -8.14
CA CYS A 29 -4.65 -5.23 -9.00
C CYS A 29 -3.34 -5.85 -8.49
N PRO A 30 -2.92 -6.99 -9.05
CA PRO A 30 -1.72 -7.69 -8.62
C PRO A 30 -0.44 -6.85 -8.77
N SER A 31 -0.34 -6.01 -9.81
CA SER A 31 0.80 -5.12 -10.03
C SER A 31 0.95 -4.11 -8.90
N LEU A 32 -0.13 -3.42 -8.53
CA LEU A 32 -0.14 -2.44 -7.45
C LEU A 32 0.14 -3.09 -6.09
N LYS A 33 -0.44 -4.26 -5.83
CA LYS A 33 -0.18 -5.03 -4.62
C LYS A 33 1.30 -5.36 -4.47
N ARG A 34 1.92 -5.93 -5.52
CA ARG A 34 3.35 -6.31 -5.50
C ARG A 34 4.26 -5.11 -5.29
N ALA A 35 3.98 -3.99 -5.96
CA ALA A 35 4.78 -2.78 -5.81
C ALA A 35 4.70 -2.22 -4.39
N CYS A 36 3.51 -2.17 -3.79
CA CYS A 36 3.36 -1.73 -2.41
C CYS A 36 4.09 -2.67 -1.44
N GLU A 37 3.94 -3.99 -1.60
CA GLU A 37 4.65 -4.99 -0.78
C GLU A 37 6.17 -4.85 -0.91
N TYR A 38 6.67 -4.57 -2.11
CA TYR A 38 8.09 -4.33 -2.34
C TYR A 38 8.60 -3.12 -1.55
N VAL A 39 7.89 -1.98 -1.61
CA VAL A 39 8.25 -0.79 -0.82
C VAL A 39 8.30 -1.13 0.67
N TYR A 40 7.30 -1.84 1.19
CA TYR A 40 7.26 -2.25 2.60
C TYR A 40 8.37 -3.23 2.99
N SER A 41 8.81 -4.10 2.08
CA SER A 41 9.88 -5.07 2.35
C SER A 41 11.21 -4.42 2.72
N LEU A 42 11.41 -3.15 2.34
CA LEU A 42 12.59 -2.35 2.70
C LEU A 42 12.56 -1.84 4.15
N TYR A 43 11.37 -1.76 4.76
CA TYR A 43 11.16 -1.19 6.10
C TYR A 43 10.71 -2.23 7.13
N LEU A 44 10.10 -3.33 6.71
CA LEU A 44 9.57 -4.36 7.58
C LEU A 44 10.56 -5.53 7.76
N PRO A 45 10.47 -6.26 8.88
CA PRO A 45 11.19 -7.52 9.07
C PRO A 45 10.86 -8.54 7.97
N LYS A 46 11.81 -9.44 7.68
CA LYS A 46 11.63 -10.52 6.71
C LYS A 46 10.38 -11.35 7.02
N ASN A 47 9.67 -11.77 5.96
CA ASN A 47 8.48 -12.61 6.05
C ASN A 47 7.32 -11.99 6.85
N THR A 48 7.24 -10.66 6.84
CA THR A 48 6.13 -9.91 7.41
C THR A 48 5.50 -9.00 6.36
N HIS A 49 4.24 -8.65 6.57
CA HIS A 49 3.45 -7.92 5.58
C HIS A 49 2.69 -6.75 6.20
N PRO A 50 2.46 -5.69 5.42
CA PRO A 50 1.67 -4.56 5.86
C PRO A 50 0.16 -4.83 5.76
N PHE A 51 -0.61 -3.96 6.42
CA PHE A 51 -2.00 -3.68 6.06
C PHE A 51 -2.05 -2.44 5.16
N ILE A 52 -2.78 -2.54 4.05
CA ILE A 52 -2.96 -1.48 3.06
C ILE A 52 -4.42 -1.44 2.62
N TYR A 53 -5.04 -0.27 2.76
CA TYR A 53 -6.33 0.06 2.18
C TYR A 53 -6.19 1.26 1.25
N LEU A 54 -6.68 1.14 0.03
CA LEU A 54 -6.68 2.20 -0.98
C LEU A 54 -8.07 2.34 -1.58
N SER A 55 -8.50 3.57 -1.81
CA SER A 55 -9.73 3.95 -2.49
C SER A 55 -9.42 5.04 -3.51
N MET A 56 -9.71 4.75 -4.77
CA MET A 56 -9.39 5.61 -5.89
C MET A 56 -10.64 5.98 -6.67
N GLU A 57 -10.75 7.27 -6.99
CA GLU A 57 -11.72 7.79 -7.95
C GLU A 57 -10.99 8.13 -9.23
N LEU A 58 -11.35 7.43 -10.30
CA LEU A 58 -10.70 7.49 -11.60
C LEU A 58 -11.78 7.58 -12.70
N PRO A 59 -11.57 8.37 -13.76
CA PRO A 59 -12.50 8.41 -14.89
C PRO A 59 -12.68 7.00 -15.50
N PRO A 60 -13.90 6.57 -15.83
CA PRO A 60 -14.15 5.22 -16.39
C PRO A 60 -13.33 4.94 -17.65
N ARG A 61 -13.07 5.97 -18.46
CA ARG A 61 -12.22 5.92 -19.65
C ARG A 61 -10.76 5.52 -19.40
N ASN A 62 -10.27 5.63 -18.16
CA ASN A 62 -8.89 5.31 -17.78
C ASN A 62 -8.77 3.91 -17.13
N ILE A 63 -9.89 3.19 -17.00
CA ILE A 63 -9.95 1.88 -16.35
C ILE A 63 -10.55 0.89 -17.33
N ASP A 64 -9.78 -0.12 -17.71
CA ASP A 64 -10.33 -1.29 -18.39
C ASP A 64 -10.88 -2.26 -17.34
N VAL A 65 -12.15 -2.06 -17.02
CA VAL A 65 -12.98 -2.92 -16.18
C VAL A 65 -13.57 -4.04 -17.05
N ASN A 66 -12.74 -4.80 -17.76
CA ASN A 66 -13.14 -6.06 -18.39
C ASN A 66 -13.39 -7.12 -17.29
N VAL A 67 -14.42 -6.86 -16.47
CA VAL A 67 -14.79 -7.60 -15.27
C VAL A 67 -15.50 -8.86 -15.70
N HIS A 68 -14.79 -9.98 -15.69
CA HIS A 68 -15.43 -11.27 -15.67
C HIS A 68 -16.31 -11.34 -14.40
N PRO A 69 -17.54 -11.86 -14.44
CA PRO A 69 -18.45 -11.86 -13.28
C PRO A 69 -17.85 -12.50 -12.00
N THR A 70 -16.81 -13.31 -12.17
CA THR A 70 -16.11 -14.06 -11.12
C THR A 70 -14.69 -13.59 -10.82
N LYS A 71 -14.10 -12.68 -11.63
CA LYS A 71 -12.73 -12.15 -11.42
C LYS A 71 -12.72 -10.65 -11.68
N ARG A 72 -12.66 -9.88 -10.58
CA ARG A 72 -12.63 -8.41 -10.58
C ARG A 72 -11.22 -7.86 -10.74
N GLU A 73 -10.48 -8.38 -11.70
CA GLU A 73 -9.18 -7.80 -12.07
C GLU A 73 -9.42 -6.57 -12.94
N VAL A 74 -8.62 -5.53 -12.72
CA VAL A 74 -8.67 -4.27 -13.46
C VAL A 74 -7.30 -3.94 -13.99
N HIS A 75 -7.27 -3.51 -15.24
CA HIS A 75 -6.08 -2.93 -15.85
C HIS A 75 -6.28 -1.43 -16.05
N PHE A 76 -5.22 -0.68 -15.82
CA PHE A 76 -5.22 0.77 -16.02
C PHE A 76 -4.59 1.12 -17.35
N LEU A 77 -5.09 2.18 -17.99
CA LEU A 77 -4.47 2.73 -19.20
C LEU A 77 -3.04 3.26 -18.93
N HIS A 78 -2.73 3.62 -17.67
CA HIS A 78 -1.45 4.12 -17.19
C HIS A 78 -1.04 3.41 -15.88
N GLU A 79 -1.05 2.07 -15.90
CA GLU A 79 -0.80 1.26 -14.70
C GLU A 79 0.55 1.59 -14.05
N GLU A 80 1.62 1.71 -14.84
CA GLU A 80 2.96 1.99 -14.32
C GLU A 80 3.03 3.33 -13.59
N ASP A 81 2.50 4.40 -14.19
CA ASP A 81 2.49 5.74 -13.58
C ASP A 81 1.71 5.77 -12.26
N ILE A 82 0.56 5.08 -12.22
CA ILE A 82 -0.25 4.97 -11.00
C ILE A 82 0.51 4.20 -9.93
N VAL A 83 1.08 3.06 -10.30
CA VAL A 83 1.82 2.20 -9.38
C VAL A 83 3.04 2.92 -8.80
N ASP A 84 3.81 3.61 -9.62
CA ASP A 84 4.98 4.38 -9.18
C ASP A 84 4.58 5.53 -8.26
N SER A 85 3.56 6.31 -8.64
CA SER A 85 3.06 7.42 -7.82
C SER A 85 2.58 6.96 -6.44
N ILE A 86 1.84 5.85 -6.36
CA ILE A 86 1.39 5.28 -5.07
C ILE A 86 2.58 4.76 -4.25
N SER A 87 3.52 4.07 -4.90
CA SER A 87 4.70 3.51 -4.24
C SER A 87 5.56 4.61 -3.60
N GLN A 88 5.82 5.70 -4.33
CA GLN A 88 6.54 6.87 -3.83
C GLN A 88 5.80 7.55 -2.67
N ALA A 89 4.47 7.66 -2.75
CA ALA A 89 3.66 8.24 -1.68
C ALA A 89 3.74 7.42 -0.39
N ILE A 90 3.69 6.09 -0.49
CA ILE A 90 3.86 5.18 0.65
C ILE A 90 5.28 5.30 1.22
N GLU A 91 6.30 5.26 0.36
CA GLU A 91 7.70 5.36 0.79
C GLU A 91 7.96 6.65 1.59
N LYS A 92 7.46 7.78 1.09
CA LYS A 92 7.58 9.08 1.78
C LYS A 92 6.94 9.07 3.17
N ARG A 93 5.83 8.37 3.35
CA ARG A 93 5.14 8.25 4.65
C ARG A 93 5.88 7.31 5.61
N LEU A 94 6.47 6.24 5.11
CA LEU A 94 7.26 5.30 5.91
C LEU A 94 8.58 5.92 6.38
N LYS A 95 9.28 6.67 5.52
CA LYS A 95 10.50 7.42 5.88
C LYS A 95 10.26 8.34 7.07
N GLY A 96 9.24 9.19 7.01
CA GLY A 96 8.91 10.12 8.10
C GLY A 96 8.47 9.42 9.41
N SER A 97 7.95 8.20 9.33
CA SER A 97 7.55 7.44 10.53
C SER A 97 8.75 6.86 11.31
N ASN A 98 9.88 6.61 10.64
CA ASN A 98 11.07 6.03 11.26
C ASN A 98 11.91 7.07 12.03
N GLU A 99 11.75 8.36 11.71
CA GLU A 99 12.42 9.47 12.42
C GLU A 99 11.87 9.68 13.85
N SER A 100 10.70 9.10 14.17
CA SER A 100 10.04 9.27 15.48
C SER A 100 10.40 8.20 16.51
N ARG A 101 11.53 7.49 16.37
CA ARG A 101 12.02 6.61 17.44
C ARG A 101 12.64 7.44 18.56
N SER A 102 11.79 8.06 19.37
CA SER A 102 12.19 8.60 20.67
C SER A 102 12.49 7.42 21.60
N PHE A 103 13.76 7.03 21.68
CA PHE A 103 14.20 6.04 22.67
C PHE A 103 14.31 6.75 24.03
N SER A 104 13.40 6.44 24.95
CA SER A 104 13.54 6.84 26.35
C SER A 104 14.64 5.98 26.98
N VAL A 105 15.83 6.55 27.17
CA VAL A 105 16.94 5.90 27.88
C VAL A 105 16.69 6.02 29.38
N GLN A 106 16.77 4.91 30.11
CA GLN A 106 16.85 4.93 31.57
C GLN A 106 18.30 4.68 31.98
N PRO A 107 19.00 5.66 32.58
CA PRO A 107 20.33 5.43 33.12
C PRO A 107 20.23 4.51 34.33
N ILE A 108 21.04 3.45 34.35
CA ILE A 108 21.27 2.66 35.57
C ILE A 108 22.40 3.36 36.32
N THR A 109 22.14 3.82 37.53
CA THR A 109 23.18 4.28 38.46
C THR A 109 23.34 3.21 39.52
N ALA A 110 24.56 2.71 39.70
CA ALA A 110 24.96 1.84 40.80
C ALA A 110 25.59 2.70 41.90
#